data_AF-A0A443J3U6-F1
#
_entry.id   AF-A0A443J3U6-F1
#
_cell.length_a   1.000
_cell.length_b   1.000
_cell.length_c   1.000
_cell.angle_alpha   90.00
_cell.angle_beta   90.00
_cell.angle_gamma   90.00
#
_symmetry.space_group_name_H-M   'P 1'
#
loop_
_entity.id
_entity.type
_entity.pdbx_description
1 polymer ?
#
loop_
_entity_poly.entity_id
_entity_poly.type
_entity_poly.pdbx_seq_one_letter_code
_entity_poly.pdbx_strand_id
1 'polypeptide(L)' 'MKKFISTVILPLAAMTMLYKWRYKLLNMILGNDTIRRMSVRAAMGIPGVRFRLISRAFRS' A
#
# COMPACT_ATOMS: atom_id res chain seq x y z
N MET A 1 -17.56 -7.25 -24.15
CA MET A 1 -16.67 -6.06 -24.25
C MET A 1 -16.73 -5.15 -23.02
N LYS A 2 -17.91 -4.75 -22.51
CA LYS A 2 -18.03 -3.86 -21.33
C LYS A 2 -17.29 -4.35 -20.08
N LYS A 3 -17.31 -5.67 -19.79
CA LYS A 3 -16.59 -6.27 -18.65
C LYS A 3 -15.06 -6.23 -18.80
N PHE A 4 -14.53 -6.31 -20.02
CA PHE A 4 -13.09 -6.29 -20.27
C PHE A 4 -12.53 -4.88 -20.15
N ILE A 5 -13.30 -3.92 -20.68
CA ILE A 5 -13.05 -2.48 -20.55
C ILE A 5 -13.05 -2.08 -19.07
N SER A 6 -14.02 -2.50 -18.27
CA SER A 6 -14.01 -2.21 -16.83
C SER A 6 -12.82 -2.87 -16.12
N THR A 7 -12.48 -4.11 -16.44
CA THR A 7 -11.39 -4.83 -15.75
C THR A 7 -10.01 -4.26 -16.05
N VAL A 8 -9.79 -3.66 -17.22
CA VAL A 8 -8.49 -3.09 -17.60
C VAL A 8 -8.41 -1.59 -17.35
N ILE A 9 -9.48 -0.83 -17.61
CA ILE A 9 -9.48 0.63 -17.48
C ILE A 9 -9.52 1.08 -16.01
N LEU A 10 -10.25 0.36 -15.13
CA LEU A 10 -10.26 0.69 -13.70
C LEU A 10 -8.86 0.64 -13.05
N PRO A 11 -8.07 -0.45 -13.19
CA PRO A 11 -6.75 -0.48 -12.59
C PRO A 11 -5.80 0.54 -13.23
N LEU A 12 -5.92 0.81 -14.54
CA LEU A 12 -5.12 1.86 -15.20
C LEU A 12 -5.46 3.26 -14.68
N ALA A 13 -6.75 3.57 -14.52
CA ALA A 13 -7.22 4.84 -13.97
C ALA A 13 -6.82 4.98 -12.48
N ALA A 14 -6.92 3.89 -11.71
CA ALA A 14 -6.45 3.85 -10.33
C ALA A 14 -4.94 4.13 -10.25
N MET A 15 -4.13 3.52 -11.13
CA MET A 15 -2.69 3.74 -11.19
C MET A 15 -2.32 5.19 -11.56
N THR A 16 -3.02 5.80 -12.51
CA THR A 16 -2.76 7.19 -12.89
C THR A 16 -3.16 8.18 -11.80
N MET A 17 -4.29 7.95 -11.11
CA MET A 17 -4.67 8.73 -9.93
C MET A 17 -3.68 8.55 -8.78
N LEU A 18 -3.23 7.32 -8.51
CA LEU A 18 -2.19 7.01 -7.51
C LEU A 18 -0.89 7.77 -7.81
N TYR A 19 -0.49 7.88 -9.08
CA TYR A 19 0.72 8.59 -9.46
C TYR A 19 0.58 10.11 -9.28
N LYS A 20 -0.53 10.68 -9.73
CA LYS A 20 -0.79 12.13 -9.65
C LYS A 20 -0.98 12.60 -8.20
N TRP A 21 -1.57 11.75 -7.35
CA TRP A 21 -1.84 12.04 -5.94
C TRP A 21 -0.89 11.31 -4.99
N ARG A 22 0.29 10.86 -5.47
CA ARG A 22 1.24 10.03 -4.71
C ARG A 22 1.44 10.49 -3.27
N TYR A 23 1.61 11.79 -3.09
CA TYR A 23 1.87 12.40 -1.79
C TYR A 23 0.62 12.57 -0.94
N LYS A 24 -0.53 12.88 -1.53
CA LYS A 24 -1.80 13.01 -0.78
C LYS A 24 -2.30 11.65 -0.30
N LEU A 25 -2.14 10.62 -1.13
CA LEU A 25 -2.43 9.24 -0.75
C LEU A 25 -1.47 8.74 0.31
N LEU A 26 -0.16 8.96 0.17
CA LEU A 26 0.79 8.67 1.24
C LEU A 26 0.37 9.38 2.53
N ASN A 27 0.04 10.66 2.49
CA ASN A 27 -0.37 11.40 3.69
C ASN A 27 -1.68 10.85 4.29
N MET A 28 -2.63 10.41 3.46
CA MET A 28 -3.88 9.81 3.91
C MET A 28 -3.68 8.39 4.48
N ILE A 29 -2.74 7.62 3.92
CA ILE A 29 -2.35 6.28 4.36
C ILE A 29 -1.56 6.35 5.67
N LEU A 30 -0.60 7.26 5.77
CA LEU A 30 0.25 7.46 6.94
C LEU A 30 -0.45 8.25 8.06
N GLY A 31 -1.34 9.16 7.71
CA GLY A 31 -2.09 9.99 8.65
C GLY A 31 -3.28 9.27 9.31
N ASN A 32 -3.72 8.14 8.77
CA ASN A 32 -4.78 7.33 9.38
C ASN A 32 -4.18 6.14 10.14
N ASP A 33 -4.29 6.16 11.47
CA ASP A 33 -3.81 5.09 12.35
C ASP A 33 -4.38 3.71 11.98
N THR A 34 -5.60 3.65 11.43
CA THR A 34 -6.26 2.41 11.04
C THR A 34 -5.62 1.79 9.80
N ILE A 35 -5.31 2.62 8.80
CA ILE A 35 -4.61 2.16 7.59
C ILE A 35 -3.20 1.73 7.95
N ARG A 36 -2.49 2.52 8.78
CA ARG A 36 -1.16 2.16 9.27
C ARG A 36 -1.15 0.80 9.96
N ARG A 37 -2.11 0.55 10.87
CA ARG A 37 -2.23 -0.75 11.57
C ARG A 37 -2.50 -1.91 10.61
N MET A 38 -3.37 -1.74 9.61
CA MET A 38 -3.61 -2.76 8.59
C MET A 38 -2.35 -3.05 7.77
N SER A 39 -1.67 -2.02 7.28
CA SER A 39 -0.45 -2.15 6.49
C SER A 39 0.66 -2.85 7.28
N VAL A 40 0.86 -2.48 8.56
CA VAL A 40 1.85 -3.12 9.44
C VAL A 40 1.47 -4.58 9.72
N ARG A 41 0.20 -4.88 10.02
CA ARG A 41 -0.25 -6.27 10.24
C ARG A 41 -0.04 -7.14 9.00
N ALA A 42 -0.38 -6.63 7.82
CA ALA A 42 -0.17 -7.33 6.56
C ALA A 42 1.32 -7.58 6.30
N ALA A 43 2.18 -6.56 6.50
CA ALA A 43 3.62 -6.68 6.32
C ALA A 43 4.26 -7.66 7.33
N MET A 44 3.80 -7.67 8.59
CA MET A 44 4.32 -8.55 9.65
C MET A 44 3.85 -10.00 9.51
N GLY A 45 2.80 -10.27 8.73
CA GLY A 45 2.37 -11.63 8.39
C GLY A 45 3.29 -12.35 7.39
N ILE A 46 4.12 -11.61 6.66
CA ILE A 46 5.05 -12.17 5.67
C ILE A 46 6.39 -12.47 6.36
N PRO A 47 6.84 -13.73 6.47
CA PRO A 47 8.01 -14.10 7.27
C PRO A 47 9.31 -13.41 6.80
N GLY A 48 9.52 -13.26 5.49
CA GLY A 48 10.71 -12.59 4.94
C GLY A 48 10.72 -11.07 5.13
N VAL A 49 9.54 -10.43 5.14
CA VAL A 49 9.41 -8.99 5.38
C VAL A 49 9.51 -8.69 6.87
N ARG A 50 8.85 -9.49 7.71
CA ARG A 50 8.92 -9.43 9.18
C ARG A 50 10.37 -9.46 9.65
N PHE A 51 11.18 -10.42 9.20
CA PHE A 51 12.58 -10.53 9.63
C PHE A 51 13.38 -9.27 9.26
N ARG A 52 13.21 -8.75 8.04
CA ARG A 52 13.91 -7.54 7.58
C ARG A 52 13.47 -6.28 8.32
N LEU A 53 12.18 -6.16 8.65
CA LEU A 53 11.65 -5.01 9.38
C LEU A 53 12.11 -5.03 10.85
N ILE A 54 11.96 -6.17 11.53
CA ILE A 54 12.42 -6.33 12.92
C ILE A 54 13.94 -6.15 13.02
N SER A 55 14.72 -6.79 12.15
CA SER A 55 16.18 -6.65 12.15
C SER A 55 16.70 -5.26 11.77
N ARG A 56 15.88 -4.41 11.15
CA ARG A 56 16.22 -2.99 10.92
C ARG A 56 15.73 -2.08 12.05
N ALA A 57 14.55 -2.34 12.60
CA ALA A 57 13.97 -1.54 13.68
C ALA A 57 14.71 -1.69 15.01
N PHE A 58 15.22 -2.89 15.31
CA PHE A 58 15.91 -3.21 16.55
C PHE A 58 17.43 -3.30 16.43
N ARG A 59 17.99 -3.05 15.24
CA ARG A 59 19.44 -2.92 15.06
C ARG A 59 19.82 -1.46 15.30
N SER A 60 19.77 -1.08 16.57
CA SER A 60 20.39 0.10 17.15
C SER A 60 21.44 -0.34 18.15
#